data_AF-A0A1A2WPV5-F1
#
_entry.id   AF-A0A1A2WPV5-F1
#
_cell.length_a   1.000
_cell.length_b   1.000
_cell.length_c   1.000
_cell.angle_alpha   90.00
_cell.angle_beta   90.00
_cell.angle_gamma   90.00
#
_symmetry.space_group_name_H-M   'P 1'
#
loop_
_entity.id
_entity.type
_entity.pdbx_description
1 polymer ?
#
loop_
_entity_poly.entity_id
_entity_poly.type
_entity_poly.pdbx_seq_one_letter_code
_entity_poly.pdbx_strand_id
1 'polypeptide(L)'
;MNDPAMTRAVAALSRGHSLFAGDGTGRGVGDAPARVHAHATGMTARSATLAARLRQLADTDRSLDAILATARADRLEAKTATGLNLHAAIADAVPAGDTPLGRREAMARMSARLRTQHRHIVRARARARTLARRLRRLRYGRGHTGVGSGRAAVQSAIRKALDIKDIHDPVARARWERGMDLVARRESNYYAYAENDWDSNAARGTPSKGAWQFIAPTFAAYHQPGTSANIHDLVAQACAFINYAQRRYGVAVDGSDLAERIQQADPRRGPRGY
;
A
#
# COMPACT_ATOMS: atom_id res chain seq x y z
N MET A 1 19.32 9.00 -51.92
CA MET A 1 18.22 9.63 -51.16
C MET A 1 17.69 8.63 -50.15
N ASN A 2 17.79 8.90 -48.84
CA ASN A 2 17.21 8.02 -47.82
C ASN A 2 15.69 8.02 -47.96
N ASP A 3 15.09 6.83 -48.08
CA ASP A 3 13.63 6.66 -48.13
C ASP A 3 13.02 7.13 -46.78
N PRO A 4 12.16 8.18 -46.78
CA PRO A 4 11.56 8.72 -45.56
C PRO A 4 10.70 7.68 -44.83
N ALA A 5 10.15 6.67 -45.53
CA ALA A 5 9.39 5.59 -44.92
C ALA A 5 10.29 4.67 -44.08
N MET A 6 11.48 4.33 -44.58
CA MET A 6 12.46 3.52 -43.85
C MET A 6 12.98 4.24 -42.61
N THR A 7 13.24 5.55 -42.72
CA THR A 7 13.67 6.37 -41.58
C THR A 7 12.61 6.38 -40.47
N ARG A 8 11.32 6.54 -40.83
CA ARG A 8 10.20 6.47 -39.87
C ARG A 8 10.06 5.08 -39.24
N ALA A 9 10.29 4.02 -40.01
CA ALA A 9 10.21 2.65 -39.52
C ALA A 9 11.31 2.34 -38.49
N VAL A 10 12.56 2.73 -38.75
CA VAL A 10 13.66 2.59 -37.79
C VAL A 10 13.37 3.39 -36.51
N ALA A 11 12.86 4.62 -36.63
CA ALA A 11 12.45 5.41 -35.47
C ALA A 11 11.34 4.73 -34.64
N ALA A 12 10.37 4.07 -35.28
CA ALA A 12 9.35 3.29 -34.59
C ALA A 12 9.91 2.07 -33.86
N LEU A 13 10.85 1.35 -34.49
CA LEU A 13 11.56 0.23 -33.86
C LEU A 13 12.35 0.70 -32.62
N SER A 14 13.04 1.85 -32.74
CA SER A 14 13.80 2.47 -31.65
C SER A 14 12.91 2.85 -30.45
N ARG A 15 11.76 3.51 -30.68
CA ARG A 15 10.78 3.78 -29.62
C ARG A 15 10.23 2.50 -28.99
N GLY A 16 10.05 1.43 -29.78
CA GLY A 16 9.63 0.13 -29.26
C GLY A 16 10.69 -0.49 -28.33
N HIS A 17 11.97 -0.35 -28.66
CA HIS A 17 13.08 -0.84 -27.85
C HIS A 17 13.26 -0.05 -26.55
N SER A 18 13.07 1.28 -26.59
CA SER A 18 13.25 2.15 -25.41
C SER A 18 12.29 1.82 -24.26
N LEU A 19 11.13 1.22 -24.55
CA LEU A 19 10.20 0.69 -23.53
C LEU A 19 10.86 -0.33 -22.58
N PHE A 20 11.92 -1.02 -23.03
CA PHE A 20 12.63 -2.03 -22.25
C PHE A 20 13.99 -1.52 -21.75
N ALA A 21 14.57 -0.50 -22.40
CA ALA A 21 15.93 -0.03 -22.18
C ALA A 21 16.11 1.00 -21.05
N GLY A 22 15.04 1.70 -20.59
CA GLY A 22 15.15 2.80 -19.61
C GLY A 22 15.76 2.45 -18.25
N ASP A 23 16.47 3.40 -17.64
CA ASP A 23 17.22 3.21 -16.39
C ASP A 23 16.31 2.84 -15.21
N GLY A 24 16.64 1.72 -14.58
CA GLY A 24 16.01 1.30 -13.35
C GLY A 24 16.45 2.19 -12.19
N THR A 25 15.83 3.36 -12.01
CA THR A 25 15.73 3.99 -10.68
C THR A 25 14.75 3.18 -9.83
N GLY A 26 15.06 1.89 -9.67
CA GLY A 26 14.55 1.09 -8.58
C GLY A 26 15.19 1.66 -7.34
N ARG A 27 14.39 2.38 -6.55
CA ARG A 27 14.61 2.53 -5.12
C ARG A 27 14.82 1.12 -4.59
N GLY A 28 16.08 0.74 -4.38
CA GLY A 28 16.46 -0.57 -3.88
C GLY A 28 15.75 -0.77 -2.56
N VAL A 29 14.83 -1.72 -2.51
CA VAL A 29 14.42 -2.30 -1.24
C VAL A 29 15.66 -3.07 -0.80
N GLY A 30 16.38 -2.50 0.16
CA GLY A 30 17.65 -3.01 0.64
C GLY A 30 17.55 -4.45 1.13
N ASP A 31 18.71 -5.12 1.16
CA ASP A 31 18.86 -6.48 1.65
C ASP A 31 18.14 -6.69 2.99
N ALA A 32 17.35 -7.76 3.05
CA ALA A 32 16.71 -8.21 4.27
C ALA A 32 17.81 -8.65 5.28
N PRO A 33 17.81 -8.14 6.52
CA PRO A 33 18.81 -8.55 7.50
C PRO A 33 18.61 -10.01 7.93
N ALA A 34 19.73 -10.64 8.25
CA ALA A 34 19.83 -12.04 8.66
C ALA A 34 19.07 -12.34 9.96
N ARG A 35 18.63 -13.60 10.05
CA ARG A 35 17.76 -14.21 11.07
C ARG A 35 18.29 -14.03 12.50
N VAL A 36 17.37 -13.81 13.44
CA VAL A 36 17.63 -13.92 14.89
C VAL A 36 16.94 -15.17 15.42
N HIS A 37 17.71 -16.07 16.02
CA HIS A 37 17.24 -17.19 16.83
C HIS A 37 17.23 -16.80 18.31
N ALA A 38 16.16 -17.12 19.04
CA ALA A 38 16.19 -17.30 20.49
C ALA A 38 15.03 -18.18 21.00
N HIS A 39 15.38 -19.17 21.83
CA HIS A 39 14.55 -19.97 22.75
C HIS A 39 14.07 -19.11 23.97
N ALA A 40 13.15 -19.47 24.89
CA ALA A 40 12.64 -20.77 25.34
C ALA A 40 11.27 -20.65 26.06
N THR A 41 10.48 -21.74 25.95
CA THR A 41 9.64 -22.41 26.98
C THR A 41 8.80 -21.61 27.99
N GLY A 42 7.60 -21.26 27.54
CA GLY A 42 6.35 -21.09 28.30
C GLY A 42 5.11 -21.06 27.37
N MET A 43 5.29 -21.58 26.14
CA MET A 43 4.97 -20.83 24.92
C MET A 43 4.40 -21.70 23.79
N THR A 44 4.07 -22.97 24.03
CA THR A 44 3.94 -23.99 22.96
C THR A 44 2.79 -23.76 21.98
N ALA A 45 1.58 -23.40 22.44
CA ALA A 45 0.45 -23.12 21.54
C ALA A 45 0.59 -21.79 20.76
N ARG A 46 0.95 -20.70 21.46
CA ARG A 46 1.17 -19.38 20.84
C ARG A 46 2.39 -19.36 19.92
N SER A 47 3.42 -20.16 20.22
CA SER A 47 4.60 -20.31 19.36
C SER A 47 4.34 -21.15 18.13
N ALA A 48 3.47 -22.17 18.20
CA ALA A 48 3.07 -22.92 17.01
C ALA A 48 2.34 -22.02 16.01
N THR A 49 1.43 -21.16 16.48
CA THR A 49 0.73 -20.18 15.64
C THR A 49 1.68 -19.12 15.07
N LEU A 50 2.59 -18.60 15.90
CA LEU A 50 3.61 -17.64 15.45
C LEU A 50 4.56 -18.26 14.41
N ALA A 51 5.02 -19.48 14.64
CA ALA A 51 5.90 -20.21 13.73
C ALA A 51 5.19 -20.59 12.42
N ALA A 52 3.90 -20.92 12.45
CA ALA A 52 3.10 -21.09 11.24
C ALA A 52 2.98 -19.78 10.44
N ARG A 53 2.78 -18.66 11.14
CA ARG A 53 2.70 -17.32 10.52
C ARG A 53 4.02 -16.90 9.86
N LEU A 54 5.14 -17.10 10.53
CA LEU A 54 6.47 -16.78 9.98
C LEU A 54 6.77 -17.63 8.73
N ARG A 55 6.40 -18.92 8.73
CA ARG A 55 6.51 -19.77 7.54
C ARG A 55 5.65 -19.25 6.39
N GLN A 56 4.40 -18.87 6.66
CA GLN A 56 3.51 -18.30 5.64
C GLN A 56 4.05 -16.98 5.04
N LEU A 57 4.65 -16.12 5.87
CA LEU A 57 5.30 -14.90 5.39
C LEU A 57 6.52 -15.22 4.51
N ALA A 58 7.40 -16.12 4.96
CA ALA A 58 8.56 -16.55 4.19
C ALA A 58 8.18 -17.19 2.83
N ASP A 59 7.09 -17.94 2.78
CA ASP A 59 6.58 -18.52 1.52
C ASP A 59 5.98 -17.44 0.59
N THR A 60 5.40 -16.38 1.16
CA THR A 60 4.92 -15.22 0.40
C THR A 60 6.10 -14.43 -0.16
N ASP A 61 7.14 -14.19 0.63
CA ASP A 61 8.37 -13.52 0.18
C ASP A 61 9.03 -14.30 -0.96
N ARG A 62 9.15 -15.63 -0.83
CA ARG A 62 9.65 -16.50 -1.91
C ARG A 62 8.81 -16.37 -3.18
N SER A 63 7.49 -16.23 -3.03
CA SER A 63 6.57 -16.03 -4.16
C SER A 63 6.73 -14.64 -4.81
N LEU A 64 6.98 -13.59 -4.01
CA LEU A 64 7.31 -12.25 -4.52
C LEU A 64 8.60 -12.28 -5.31
N ASP A 65 9.66 -12.86 -4.73
CA ASP A 65 10.97 -12.96 -5.36
C ASP A 65 10.88 -13.70 -6.70
N ALA A 66 10.14 -14.81 -6.76
CA ALA A 66 9.91 -15.55 -8.00
C ALA A 66 9.19 -14.69 -9.06
N ILE A 67 8.20 -13.87 -8.67
CA ILE A 67 7.48 -12.99 -9.60
C ILE A 67 8.39 -11.85 -10.10
N LEU A 68 9.17 -11.23 -9.22
CA LEU A 68 10.12 -10.17 -9.57
C LEU A 68 11.24 -10.70 -10.46
N ALA A 69 11.79 -11.88 -10.16
CA ALA A 69 12.77 -12.56 -11.00
C ALA A 69 12.20 -12.84 -12.40
N THR A 70 10.97 -13.36 -12.48
CA THR A 70 10.27 -13.58 -13.76
C THR A 70 10.10 -12.27 -14.53
N ALA A 71 9.69 -11.19 -13.87
CA ALA A 71 9.50 -9.88 -14.50
C ALA A 71 10.81 -9.30 -15.06
N ARG A 72 11.91 -9.46 -14.32
CA ARG A 72 13.26 -9.05 -14.76
C ARG A 72 13.72 -9.86 -15.98
N ALA A 73 13.52 -11.18 -15.95
CA ALA A 73 13.86 -12.06 -17.07
C ALA A 73 13.05 -11.72 -18.33
N ASP A 74 11.72 -11.56 -18.21
CA ASP A 74 10.85 -11.16 -19.32
C ASP A 74 11.27 -9.81 -19.93
N ARG A 75 11.65 -8.85 -19.09
CA ARG A 75 12.14 -7.53 -19.53
C ARG A 75 13.47 -7.65 -20.27
N LEU A 76 14.40 -8.47 -19.76
CA LEU A 76 15.70 -8.68 -20.39
C LEU A 76 15.54 -9.39 -21.75
N GLU A 77 14.72 -10.43 -21.83
CA GLU A 77 14.38 -11.12 -23.08
C GLU A 77 13.81 -10.14 -24.12
N ALA A 78 12.84 -9.31 -23.71
CA ALA A 78 12.25 -8.30 -24.59
C ALA A 78 13.26 -7.22 -25.02
N LYS A 79 14.14 -6.76 -24.11
CA LYS A 79 15.22 -5.82 -24.43
C LYS A 79 16.15 -6.39 -25.50
N THR A 80 16.61 -7.62 -25.32
CA THR A 80 17.51 -8.30 -26.27
C THR A 80 16.83 -8.51 -27.63
N ALA A 81 15.62 -9.07 -27.65
CA ALA A 81 14.90 -9.35 -28.89
C ALA A 81 14.59 -8.07 -29.69
N THR A 82 14.12 -7.03 -29.03
CA THR A 82 13.83 -5.74 -29.68
C THR A 82 15.09 -5.01 -30.14
N GLY A 83 16.19 -5.15 -29.41
CA GLY A 83 17.50 -4.61 -29.76
C GLY A 83 18.09 -5.27 -31.00
N LEU A 84 18.06 -6.61 -31.07
CA LEU A 84 18.51 -7.36 -32.25
C LEU A 84 17.71 -7.00 -33.50
N ASN A 85 16.39 -6.85 -33.37
CA ASN A 85 15.54 -6.47 -34.49
C ASN A 85 15.83 -5.03 -34.98
N LEU A 86 16.07 -4.10 -34.06
CA LEU A 86 16.49 -2.74 -34.39
C LEU A 86 17.88 -2.71 -35.05
N HIS A 87 18.85 -3.42 -34.50
CA HIS A 87 20.20 -3.50 -35.05
C HIS A 87 20.19 -4.05 -36.48
N ALA A 88 19.45 -5.14 -36.70
CA ALA A 88 19.29 -5.70 -38.04
C ALA A 88 18.56 -4.75 -39.01
N ALA A 89 17.60 -3.94 -38.52
CA ALA A 89 16.96 -2.91 -39.35
C ALA A 89 17.91 -1.77 -39.76
N ILE A 90 18.83 -1.39 -38.87
CA ILE A 90 19.86 -0.39 -39.15
C ILE A 90 20.91 -0.95 -40.13
N ALA A 91 21.30 -2.21 -39.95
CA ALA A 91 22.24 -2.89 -40.85
C ALA A 91 21.66 -3.10 -42.27
N ASP A 92 20.36 -3.43 -42.37
CA ASP A 92 19.64 -3.60 -43.65
C ASP A 92 19.48 -2.28 -44.45
N ALA A 93 19.74 -1.11 -43.85
CA ALA A 93 19.58 0.19 -44.50
C ALA A 93 20.73 0.54 -45.48
N VAL A 94 21.76 -0.31 -45.60
CA VAL A 94 22.90 -0.15 -46.51
C VAL A 94 22.65 -1.02 -47.77
N PRO A 95 22.76 -0.48 -49.00
CA PRO A 95 21.67 -0.57 -49.98
C PRO A 95 21.68 -1.79 -50.89
N ALA A 96 20.52 -2.46 -51.02
CA ALA A 96 20.13 -3.19 -52.23
C ALA A 96 19.45 -2.21 -53.23
N GLY A 97 20.18 -1.17 -53.62
CA GLY A 97 19.64 0.15 -53.98
C GLY A 97 18.95 0.30 -55.33
N ASP A 98 19.33 -0.44 -56.37
CA ASP A 98 19.03 0.06 -57.72
C ASP A 98 17.99 -0.73 -58.52
N THR A 99 17.24 -1.65 -57.90
CA THR A 99 16.15 -2.36 -58.59
C THR A 99 14.78 -2.16 -57.93
N PRO A 100 13.69 -2.12 -58.71
CA PRO A 100 12.32 -2.15 -58.17
C PRO A 100 12.07 -3.37 -57.27
N LEU A 101 12.66 -4.52 -57.61
CA LEU A 101 12.55 -5.75 -56.82
C LEU A 101 13.26 -5.61 -55.46
N GLY A 102 14.49 -5.08 -55.44
CA GLY A 102 15.25 -4.83 -54.20
C GLY A 102 14.53 -3.88 -53.24
N ARG A 103 13.90 -2.82 -53.76
CA ARG A 103 13.06 -1.91 -52.96
C ARG A 103 11.83 -2.61 -52.36
N ARG A 104 11.15 -3.46 -53.14
CA ARG A 104 10.00 -4.24 -52.66
C ARG A 104 10.40 -5.22 -51.56
N GLU A 105 11.53 -5.91 -51.73
CA GLU A 105 12.05 -6.83 -50.71
C GLU A 105 12.47 -6.10 -49.43
N ALA A 106 13.14 -4.95 -49.54
CA ALA A 106 13.51 -4.13 -48.39
C ALA A 106 12.26 -3.69 -47.59
N MET A 107 11.22 -3.23 -48.28
CA MET A 107 9.93 -2.90 -47.66
C MET A 107 9.26 -4.11 -46.99
N ALA A 108 9.33 -5.30 -47.62
CA ALA A 108 8.78 -6.53 -47.08
C ALA A 108 9.51 -6.96 -45.79
N ARG A 109 10.85 -6.90 -45.79
CA ARG A 109 11.69 -7.15 -44.61
C ARG A 109 11.36 -6.16 -43.49
N MET A 110 11.32 -4.85 -43.77
CA MET A 110 10.97 -3.84 -42.77
C MET A 110 9.57 -4.05 -42.20
N SER A 111 8.59 -4.39 -43.04
CA SER A 111 7.23 -4.71 -42.59
C SER A 111 7.19 -5.95 -41.69
N ALA A 112 8.01 -6.98 -41.99
CA ALA A 112 8.17 -8.12 -41.11
C ALA A 112 8.80 -7.72 -39.76
N ARG A 113 9.83 -6.88 -39.76
CA ARG A 113 10.48 -6.36 -38.55
C ARG A 113 9.53 -5.58 -37.65
N LEU A 114 8.72 -4.69 -38.23
CA LEU A 114 7.69 -3.93 -37.48
C LEU A 114 6.65 -4.86 -36.84
N ARG A 115 6.18 -5.88 -37.58
CA ARG A 115 5.25 -6.89 -37.04
C ARG A 115 5.87 -7.70 -35.91
N THR A 116 7.13 -8.11 -36.05
CA THR A 116 7.90 -8.81 -35.01
C THR A 116 8.06 -7.93 -33.76
N GLN A 117 8.46 -6.67 -33.93
CA GLN A 117 8.58 -5.71 -32.82
C GLN A 117 7.26 -5.54 -32.07
N HIS A 118 6.16 -5.36 -32.81
CA HIS A 118 4.83 -5.24 -32.23
C HIS A 118 4.44 -6.50 -31.43
N ARG A 119 4.71 -7.70 -31.96
CA ARG A 119 4.45 -8.97 -31.25
C ARG A 119 5.23 -9.06 -29.94
N HIS A 120 6.51 -8.65 -29.90
CA HIS A 120 7.28 -8.62 -28.66
C HIS A 120 6.67 -7.68 -27.62
N ILE A 121 6.27 -6.47 -28.03
CA ILE A 121 5.64 -5.49 -27.14
C ILE A 121 4.30 -6.01 -26.58
N VAL A 122 3.44 -6.57 -27.44
CA VAL A 122 2.14 -7.11 -27.02
C VAL A 122 2.32 -8.29 -26.07
N ARG A 123 3.24 -9.22 -26.36
CA ARG A 123 3.56 -10.35 -25.48
C ARG A 123 4.10 -9.89 -24.14
N ALA A 124 5.06 -8.97 -24.13
CA ALA A 124 5.62 -8.41 -22.90
C ALA A 124 4.52 -7.72 -22.06
N ARG A 125 3.63 -6.95 -22.68
CA ARG A 125 2.48 -6.33 -21.99
C ARG A 125 1.51 -7.37 -21.42
N ALA A 126 1.25 -8.45 -22.15
CA ALA A 126 0.39 -9.54 -21.66
C ALA A 126 1.02 -10.26 -20.45
N ARG A 127 2.32 -10.61 -20.53
CA ARG A 127 3.06 -11.22 -19.41
C ARG A 127 3.08 -10.29 -18.19
N ALA A 128 3.41 -9.01 -18.38
CA ALA A 128 3.41 -8.01 -17.32
C ALA A 128 2.05 -7.88 -16.63
N ARG A 129 0.94 -7.91 -17.38
CA ARG A 129 -0.43 -7.90 -16.80
C ARG A 129 -0.71 -9.16 -15.98
N THR A 130 -0.26 -10.32 -16.43
CA THR A 130 -0.37 -11.57 -15.67
C THR A 130 0.44 -11.51 -14.38
N LEU A 131 1.70 -11.06 -14.44
CA LEU A 131 2.54 -10.87 -13.25
C LEU A 131 1.93 -9.83 -12.30
N ALA A 132 1.41 -8.71 -12.79
CA ALA A 132 0.71 -7.71 -11.96
C ALA A 132 -0.57 -8.27 -11.31
N ARG A 133 -1.28 -9.21 -11.95
CA ARG A 133 -2.40 -9.93 -11.32
C ARG A 133 -1.88 -10.91 -10.26
N ARG A 134 -0.76 -11.58 -10.49
CA ARG A 134 -0.12 -12.46 -9.49
C ARG A 134 0.37 -11.66 -8.28
N LEU A 135 1.03 -10.53 -8.48
CA LEU A 135 1.40 -9.59 -7.41
C LEU A 135 0.19 -9.12 -6.61
N ARG A 136 -0.91 -8.73 -7.28
CA ARG A 136 -2.16 -8.37 -6.58
C ARG A 136 -2.81 -9.52 -5.82
N ARG A 137 -2.54 -10.76 -6.22
CA ARG A 137 -3.01 -11.98 -5.54
C ARG A 137 -2.02 -12.46 -4.48
N LEU A 138 -0.77 -11.97 -4.45
CA LEU A 138 0.14 -12.28 -3.37
C LEU A 138 -0.51 -11.80 -2.09
N ARG A 139 -0.85 -12.76 -1.25
CA ARG A 139 -1.33 -12.51 0.08
C ARG A 139 -0.11 -12.30 0.97
N TYR A 140 0.65 -11.24 0.72
CA TYR A 140 1.22 -10.49 1.85
C TYR A 140 0.02 -10.20 2.69
N GLY A 141 -0.12 -10.90 3.81
CA GLY A 141 -1.39 -11.03 4.50
C GLY A 141 -2.18 -9.74 4.41
N ARG A 142 -3.14 -9.68 3.48
CA ARG A 142 -4.33 -8.83 3.57
C ARG A 142 -5.20 -9.47 4.65
N GLY A 143 -4.57 -9.55 5.81
CA GLY A 143 -4.72 -10.37 7.01
C GLY A 143 -3.77 -9.79 8.06
N HIS A 144 -3.62 -8.46 7.99
CA HIS A 144 -3.03 -7.56 8.99
C HIS A 144 -3.62 -6.14 8.93
N THR A 145 -4.78 -5.96 8.30
CA THR A 145 -5.74 -4.90 8.70
C THR A 145 -6.72 -5.41 9.76
N GLY A 146 -6.41 -6.52 10.45
CA GLY A 146 -7.38 -7.26 11.25
C GLY A 146 -6.82 -7.98 12.47
N VAL A 147 -5.65 -7.59 12.97
CA VAL A 147 -5.38 -7.68 14.40
C VAL A 147 -5.26 -6.23 14.86
N GLY A 148 -6.39 -5.63 15.25
CA GLY A 148 -6.43 -4.28 15.81
C GLY A 148 -6.88 -3.12 14.90
N SER A 149 -7.60 -3.34 13.79
CA SER A 149 -8.20 -2.25 12.99
C SER A 149 -9.58 -2.66 12.42
N GLY A 150 -10.42 -1.67 12.07
CA GLY A 150 -11.79 -1.88 11.60
C GLY A 150 -12.84 -1.77 12.71
N ARG A 151 -14.13 -1.64 12.34
CA ARG A 151 -15.22 -1.34 13.28
C ARG A 151 -15.28 -2.30 14.49
N ALA A 152 -15.17 -3.61 14.25
CA ALA A 152 -15.19 -4.60 15.32
C ALA A 152 -14.01 -4.45 16.30
N ALA A 153 -12.82 -4.12 15.79
CA ALA A 153 -11.64 -3.88 16.62
C ALA A 153 -11.77 -2.60 17.44
N VAL A 154 -12.30 -1.53 16.83
CA VAL A 154 -12.62 -0.27 17.53
C VAL A 154 -13.64 -0.51 18.64
N GLN A 155 -14.73 -1.23 18.37
CA GLN A 155 -15.75 -1.54 19.39
C GLN A 155 -15.21 -2.43 20.52
N SER A 156 -14.33 -3.38 20.20
CA SER A 156 -13.63 -4.17 21.23
C SER A 156 -12.72 -3.29 22.09
N ALA A 157 -11.98 -2.37 21.47
CA ALA A 157 -11.10 -1.46 22.17
C ALA A 157 -11.85 -0.44 23.04
N ILE A 158 -12.99 0.09 22.58
CA ILE A 158 -13.85 0.95 23.40
C ILE A 158 -14.30 0.20 24.65
N ARG A 159 -14.83 -1.02 24.51
CA ARG A 159 -15.28 -1.82 25.65
C ARG A 159 -14.15 -2.07 26.65
N LYS A 160 -12.96 -2.45 26.17
CA LYS A 160 -11.79 -2.65 27.01
C LYS A 160 -11.31 -1.35 27.67
N ALA A 161 -11.39 -0.23 26.98
CA ALA A 161 -11.09 1.07 27.55
C ALA A 161 -12.08 1.42 28.67
N LEU A 162 -13.39 1.19 28.47
CA LEU A 162 -14.40 1.39 29.51
C LEU A 162 -14.13 0.52 30.74
N ASP A 163 -13.66 -0.73 30.56
CA ASP A 163 -13.23 -1.59 31.67
C ASP A 163 -12.01 -1.00 32.40
N ILE A 164 -11.00 -0.53 31.67
CA ILE A 164 -9.80 0.14 32.25
C ILE A 164 -10.17 1.44 32.97
N LYS A 165 -11.23 2.12 32.51
CA LYS A 165 -11.74 3.36 33.08
C LYS A 165 -12.75 3.14 34.21
N ASP A 166 -12.99 1.88 34.61
CA ASP A 166 -13.92 1.51 35.69
C ASP A 166 -15.38 1.96 35.41
N ILE A 167 -15.78 2.02 34.13
CA ILE A 167 -17.14 2.39 33.70
C ILE A 167 -17.95 1.12 33.45
N HIS A 168 -18.66 0.66 34.48
CA HIS A 168 -19.42 -0.59 34.46
C HIS A 168 -20.93 -0.42 34.27
N ASP A 169 -21.48 0.78 34.53
CA ASP A 169 -22.91 1.04 34.33
C ASP A 169 -23.33 0.80 32.86
N PRO A 170 -24.30 -0.09 32.58
CA PRO A 170 -24.67 -0.44 31.21
C PRO A 170 -25.15 0.76 30.37
N VAL A 171 -25.83 1.73 30.99
CA VAL A 171 -26.36 2.90 30.28
C VAL A 171 -25.22 3.84 29.89
N ALA A 172 -24.30 4.10 30.81
CA ALA A 172 -23.08 4.88 30.57
C ALA A 172 -22.23 4.26 29.46
N ARG A 173 -22.00 2.94 29.51
CA ARG A 173 -21.24 2.22 28.48
C ARG A 173 -21.88 2.37 27.11
N ALA A 174 -23.20 2.20 27.01
CA ALA A 174 -23.91 2.34 25.74
C ALA A 174 -23.81 3.77 25.17
N ARG A 175 -23.76 4.81 26.01
CA ARG A 175 -23.57 6.21 25.58
C ARG A 175 -22.16 6.44 25.03
N TRP A 176 -21.13 6.01 25.77
CA TRP A 176 -19.73 6.10 25.32
C TRP A 176 -19.49 5.32 24.03
N GLU A 177 -19.96 4.08 23.96
CA GLU A 177 -19.81 3.23 22.77
C GLU A 177 -20.43 3.88 21.52
N ARG A 178 -21.65 4.41 21.61
CA ARG A 178 -22.30 5.08 20.47
C ARG A 178 -21.54 6.33 20.03
N GLY A 179 -21.13 7.18 20.97
CA GLY A 179 -20.41 8.41 20.64
C GLY A 179 -19.04 8.13 20.04
N MET A 180 -18.26 7.24 20.65
CA MET A 180 -16.92 6.90 20.18
C MET A 180 -16.92 6.12 18.85
N ASP A 181 -17.90 5.22 18.61
CA ASP A 181 -18.09 4.53 17.32
C ASP A 181 -18.38 5.55 16.21
N LEU A 182 -19.21 6.56 16.48
CA LEU A 182 -19.53 7.62 15.53
C LEU A 182 -18.31 8.47 15.19
N VAL A 183 -17.53 8.89 16.20
CA VAL A 183 -16.30 9.67 15.97
C VAL A 183 -15.31 8.83 15.16
N ALA A 184 -15.01 7.59 15.56
CA ALA A 184 -14.07 6.75 14.83
C ALA A 184 -14.48 6.50 13.37
N ARG A 185 -15.79 6.41 13.10
CA ARG A 185 -16.32 6.33 11.73
C ARG A 185 -16.01 7.59 10.93
N ARG A 186 -16.26 8.76 11.52
CA ARG A 186 -16.10 10.08 10.86
C ARG A 186 -14.64 10.43 10.63
N GLU A 187 -13.79 10.16 11.61
CA GLU A 187 -12.39 10.58 11.62
C GLU A 187 -11.51 9.73 10.71
N SER A 188 -11.75 8.41 10.65
CA SER A 188 -10.81 7.48 10.00
C SER A 188 -11.47 6.34 9.24
N ASN A 189 -12.81 6.28 9.24
CA ASN A 189 -13.55 5.09 8.85
C ASN A 189 -13.04 3.81 9.57
N TYR A 190 -12.79 3.93 10.88
CA TYR A 190 -12.29 2.87 11.77
C TYR A 190 -10.87 2.36 11.48
N TYR A 191 -10.05 3.14 10.76
CA TYR A 191 -8.69 2.72 10.41
C TYR A 191 -7.69 3.12 11.50
N ALA A 192 -7.15 2.13 12.23
CA ALA A 192 -6.23 2.34 13.34
C ALA A 192 -4.88 2.97 12.93
N TYR A 193 -4.54 2.87 11.64
CA TYR A 193 -3.30 3.39 11.06
C TYR A 193 -3.55 4.56 10.11
N ALA A 194 -4.70 5.24 10.23
CA ALA A 194 -4.94 6.46 9.46
C ALA A 194 -3.91 7.52 9.84
N GLU A 195 -3.36 8.21 8.84
CA GLU A 195 -2.49 9.37 9.01
C GLU A 195 -2.96 10.46 8.05
N ASN A 196 -3.16 11.68 8.57
CA ASN A 196 -3.51 12.85 7.78
C ASN A 196 -2.28 13.74 7.60
N ASP A 197 -1.75 13.78 6.38
CA ASP A 197 -0.51 14.48 6.05
C ASP A 197 -0.72 15.83 5.34
N TRP A 198 -1.97 16.29 5.21
CA TRP A 198 -2.30 17.45 4.36
C TRP A 198 -2.82 18.67 5.13
N ASP A 199 -3.08 18.55 6.43
CA ASP A 199 -3.62 19.63 7.25
C ASP A 199 -2.53 20.52 7.88
N SER A 200 -2.97 21.55 8.62
CA SER A 200 -2.08 22.48 9.33
C SER A 200 -1.23 21.80 10.42
N ASN A 201 -1.68 20.66 10.97
CA ASN A 201 -0.92 19.92 11.96
C ASN A 201 0.20 19.11 11.29
N ALA A 202 -0.07 18.53 10.12
CA ALA A 202 0.94 17.88 9.29
C ALA A 202 2.01 18.88 8.83
N ALA A 203 1.62 20.07 8.40
CA ALA A 203 2.56 21.16 8.07
C ALA A 203 3.46 21.56 9.25
N ARG A 204 2.97 21.40 10.48
CA ARG A 204 3.72 21.64 11.74
C ARG A 204 4.49 20.41 12.24
N GLY A 205 4.51 19.31 11.48
CA GLY A 205 5.25 18.09 11.81
C GLY A 205 4.57 17.15 12.81
N THR A 206 3.30 17.39 13.14
CA THR A 206 2.52 16.54 14.06
C THR A 206 1.20 16.11 13.41
N PRO A 207 1.24 15.28 12.35
CA PRO A 207 0.03 14.84 11.65
C PRO A 207 -0.95 14.13 12.60
N SER A 208 -2.24 14.21 12.28
CA SER A 208 -3.31 13.50 12.99
C SER A 208 -3.28 12.02 12.65
N LYS A 209 -3.43 11.15 13.66
CA LYS A 209 -3.21 9.70 13.53
C LYS A 209 -4.28 8.86 14.21
N GLY A 210 -4.48 7.68 13.65
CA GLY A 210 -5.27 6.61 14.25
C GLY A 210 -6.77 6.77 14.12
N ALA A 211 -7.51 5.90 14.82
CA ALA A 211 -8.94 5.77 14.63
C ALA A 211 -9.72 7.02 15.05
N TRP A 212 -9.20 7.77 16.03
CA TRP A 212 -9.77 9.03 16.52
C TRP A 212 -8.95 10.27 16.12
N GLN A 213 -8.03 10.13 15.15
CA GLN A 213 -7.25 11.24 14.56
C GLN A 213 -6.56 12.16 15.59
N PHE A 214 -5.91 11.58 16.59
CA PHE A 214 -5.11 12.35 17.54
C PHE A 214 -3.82 12.86 16.91
N ILE A 215 -3.44 14.10 17.22
CA ILE A 215 -2.04 14.52 17.08
C ILE A 215 -1.21 14.00 18.26
N ALA A 216 0.07 13.72 18.01
CA ALA A 216 1.00 13.18 19.00
C ALA A 216 1.02 13.90 20.36
N PRO A 217 1.12 15.25 20.45
CA PRO A 217 1.16 15.92 21.75
C PRO A 217 -0.14 15.77 22.55
N THR A 218 -1.30 15.78 21.88
CA THR A 218 -2.59 15.55 22.54
C THR A 218 -2.70 14.12 23.05
N PHE A 219 -2.35 13.13 22.23
CA PHE A 219 -2.35 11.73 22.68
C PHE A 219 -1.47 11.53 23.91
N ALA A 220 -0.26 12.10 23.91
CA ALA A 220 0.66 12.00 25.05
C ALA A 220 0.10 12.67 26.31
N ALA A 221 -0.50 13.87 26.20
CA ALA A 221 -1.04 14.60 27.33
C ALA A 221 -2.24 13.92 28.01
N TYR A 222 -3.02 13.15 27.24
CA TYR A 222 -4.22 12.46 27.73
C TYR A 222 -4.07 10.93 27.80
N HIS A 223 -2.87 10.41 27.57
CA HIS A 223 -2.56 8.98 27.64
C HIS A 223 -2.98 8.38 28.98
N GLN A 224 -3.48 7.15 28.96
CA GLN A 224 -3.83 6.42 30.18
C GLN A 224 -2.66 5.55 30.63
N PRO A 225 -2.08 5.79 31.82
CA PRO A 225 -1.03 4.96 32.37
C PRO A 225 -1.43 3.48 32.41
N GLY A 226 -0.48 2.59 32.10
CA GLY A 226 -0.72 1.15 31.99
C GLY A 226 -1.22 0.68 30.61
N THR A 227 -1.42 1.59 29.65
CA THR A 227 -1.71 1.25 28.24
C THR A 227 -0.49 1.50 27.34
N SER A 228 -0.55 1.00 26.09
CA SER A 228 0.53 1.16 25.11
C SER A 228 0.83 2.64 24.83
N ALA A 229 2.11 3.00 24.67
CA ALA A 229 2.53 4.34 24.24
C ALA A 229 2.39 4.55 22.71
N ASN A 230 2.01 3.51 21.96
CA ASN A 230 1.81 3.61 20.52
C ASN A 230 0.48 4.32 20.20
N ILE A 231 0.54 5.45 19.49
CA ILE A 231 -0.64 6.21 19.05
C ILE A 231 -1.58 5.41 18.13
N HIS A 232 -1.13 4.32 17.50
CA HIS A 232 -1.97 3.43 16.70
C HIS A 232 -2.64 2.31 17.51
N ASP A 233 -2.34 2.18 18.80
CA ASP A 233 -3.03 1.23 19.67
C ASP A 233 -4.45 1.72 19.98
N LEU A 234 -5.45 0.93 19.56
CA LEU A 234 -6.85 1.32 19.71
C LEU A 234 -7.30 1.45 21.16
N VAL A 235 -6.77 0.63 22.08
CA VAL A 235 -7.16 0.68 23.50
C VAL A 235 -6.58 1.93 24.13
N ALA A 236 -5.30 2.21 23.87
CA ALA A 236 -4.66 3.43 24.34
C ALA A 236 -5.34 4.69 23.79
N GLN A 237 -5.69 4.73 22.49
CA GLN A 237 -6.45 5.84 21.91
C GLN A 237 -7.85 5.98 22.51
N ALA A 238 -8.56 4.88 22.74
CA ALA A 238 -9.89 4.92 23.35
C ALA A 238 -9.82 5.46 24.79
N CYS A 239 -8.85 5.01 25.60
CA CYS A 239 -8.63 5.57 26.94
C CYS A 239 -8.24 7.05 26.88
N ALA A 240 -7.36 7.44 25.95
CA ALA A 240 -6.97 8.83 25.75
C ALA A 240 -8.15 9.72 25.31
N PHE A 241 -9.05 9.20 24.48
CA PHE A 241 -10.28 9.88 24.08
C PHE A 241 -11.19 10.16 25.27
N ILE A 242 -11.42 9.17 26.14
CA ILE A 242 -12.24 9.36 27.35
C ILE A 242 -11.59 10.43 28.25
N ASN A 243 -10.28 10.35 28.47
CA ASN A 243 -9.54 11.35 29.26
C ASN A 243 -9.63 12.75 28.65
N TYR A 244 -9.47 12.86 27.34
CA TYR A 244 -9.56 14.12 26.61
C TYR A 244 -10.97 14.71 26.68
N ALA A 245 -12.00 13.90 26.44
CA ALA A 245 -13.40 14.31 26.54
C ALA A 245 -13.75 14.85 27.93
N GLN A 246 -13.35 14.14 28.99
CA GLN A 246 -13.62 14.57 30.37
C GLN A 246 -12.81 15.82 30.75
N ARG A 247 -11.50 15.86 30.48
CA ARG A 247 -10.63 16.96 30.93
C ARG A 247 -10.74 18.23 30.10
N ARG A 248 -10.87 18.11 28.77
CA ARG A 248 -10.89 19.27 27.85
C ARG A 248 -12.28 19.85 27.69
N TYR A 249 -13.29 18.98 27.62
CA TYR A 249 -14.67 19.36 27.35
C TYR A 249 -15.59 19.24 28.58
N GLY A 250 -15.14 18.61 29.67
CA GLY A 250 -15.95 18.45 30.88
C GLY A 250 -17.08 17.43 30.73
N VAL A 251 -16.95 16.48 29.80
CA VAL A 251 -17.94 15.41 29.60
C VAL A 251 -18.12 14.62 30.89
N ALA A 252 -19.36 14.34 31.27
CA ALA A 252 -19.69 13.56 32.46
C ALA A 252 -19.15 12.13 32.36
N VAL A 253 -18.83 11.52 33.51
CA VAL A 253 -18.31 10.15 33.57
C VAL A 253 -19.31 9.15 32.95
N ASP A 254 -20.61 9.40 33.09
CA ASP A 254 -21.68 8.59 32.53
C ASP A 254 -21.92 8.82 31.01
N GLY A 255 -21.16 9.72 30.40
CA GLY A 255 -21.21 10.05 28.96
C GLY A 255 -22.54 10.65 28.50
N SER A 256 -23.40 11.11 29.41
CA SER A 256 -24.73 11.66 29.10
C SER A 256 -24.69 12.86 28.16
N ASP A 257 -23.68 13.71 28.30
CA ASP A 257 -23.50 14.98 27.58
C ASP A 257 -22.45 14.91 26.47
N LEU A 258 -21.93 13.72 26.13
CA LEU A 258 -20.86 13.55 25.14
C LEU A 258 -21.19 14.18 23.78
N ALA A 259 -22.39 13.94 23.26
CA ALA A 259 -22.83 14.49 21.98
C ALA A 259 -23.08 16.00 22.02
N GLU A 260 -23.47 16.54 23.18
CA GLU A 260 -23.66 17.98 23.37
C GLU A 260 -22.32 18.71 23.36
N ARG A 261 -21.33 18.14 24.05
CA ARG A 261 -20.01 18.75 24.23
C ARG A 261 -19.04 18.52 23.10
N ILE A 262 -19.19 17.40 22.37
CA ILE A 262 -18.32 17.03 21.25
C ILE A 262 -19.17 16.81 20.01
N GLN A 263 -19.16 17.80 19.10
CA GLN A 263 -19.94 17.76 17.85
C GLN A 263 -19.68 16.50 17.01
N GLN A 264 -18.43 16.00 16.94
CA GLN A 264 -18.13 14.78 16.19
C GLN A 264 -18.86 13.54 16.73
N ALA A 265 -19.26 13.56 18.00
CA ALA A 265 -20.04 12.51 18.65
C ALA A 265 -21.56 12.70 18.54
N ASP A 266 -22.04 13.79 17.90
CA ASP A 266 -23.46 14.04 17.67
C ASP A 266 -23.93 13.50 16.30
N PRO A 267 -24.83 12.49 16.25
CA PRO A 267 -25.37 11.98 14.99
C PRO A 267 -26.30 12.97 14.28
N ARG A 268 -26.86 13.96 14.99
CA ARG A 268 -27.81 14.94 14.44
C ARG A 268 -27.12 16.12 13.78
N ARG A 269 -25.82 16.31 14.03
CA ARG A 269 -25.00 17.37 13.43
C ARG A 269 -24.06 16.77 12.38
N GLY A 270 -23.80 17.52 11.32
CA GLY A 270 -22.81 17.14 10.32
C GLY A 270 -21.40 17.06 10.92
N PRO A 271 -20.50 16.23 10.34
CA PRO A 271 -19.10 16.22 10.74
C PRO A 271 -18.51 17.62 10.52
N ARG A 272 -17.76 18.12 11.49
CA ARG A 272 -17.01 19.38 11.33
C ARG A 272 -15.72 19.02 10.57
N GLY A 273 -15.42 19.73 9.48
CA GLY A 273 -14.08 19.67 8.89
C GLY A 273 -13.08 20.33 9.84
N TYR A 274 -11.84 19.84 9.83
CA TYR A 274 -10.70 20.51 10.47
C TYR A 274 -10.33 21.79 9.71
#